data_AF-A0A7C5UIV8-F1
#
_entry.id   AF-A0A7C5UIV8-F1
#
_cell.length_a   1.000
_cell.length_b   1.000
_cell.length_c   1.000
_cell.angle_alpha   90.00
_cell.angle_beta   90.00
_cell.angle_gamma   90.00
#
_symmetry.space_group_name_H-M   'P 1'
#
loop_
_entity.id
_entity.type
_entity.pdbx_description
1 polymer ?
#
loop_
_entity_poly.entity_id
_entity_poly.type
_entity_poly.pdbx_seq_one_letter_code
_entity_poly.pdbx_strand_id
1 'polypeptide(L)'
;MTAKTRRHAAQVGLAIAATLLIWRCSFLADEASGREKVLGQDKIFAFCYVGYDPKKLRSATLVFADPSEWKYWQDRGIIPAVGQTWFALLNPHGREDGKPIWSLEKAVEVLVKRDYCGNPNPVVCIDEFGFDFGGETDQKTAEVLAETKRRKPELGIAVWQMRGPIPKVLAEAYRKFVDLVMMECYVGDKKNYWWIATQVHVARMHGLIKKSIVYLGLWQEWARTKEELEQQIRFVRLIAPESPGIGFFAPDAPHELIAYADELCSRFDQIPKDGSGLPKDLMELHQIFTERHKKPTLVCSPLWAEPNRSRADPNVLVEPKTMRVYLLNLGETDAKDVRLRLRNPKEKGGDVFAEGMVSVIPKRYEAVAALPVIGEWKVWKTWELEVEAKGCEVLKFAFAK
;
A
#
# COMPACT_ATOMS: atom_id res chain seq x y z
N MET A 1 46.16 20.53 23.37
CA MET A 1 45.34 19.32 23.63
C MET A 1 46.20 18.28 24.32
N THR A 2 45.76 17.74 25.46
CA THR A 2 46.52 16.77 26.24
C THR A 2 46.44 15.38 25.60
N ALA A 3 47.43 14.51 25.88
CA ALA A 3 47.48 13.15 25.34
C ALA A 3 46.23 12.31 25.69
N LYS A 4 45.55 12.64 26.80
CA LYS A 4 44.31 12.01 27.23
C LYS A 4 43.13 12.33 26.30
N THR A 5 43.05 13.55 25.76
CA THR A 5 42.00 13.97 24.82
C THR A 5 42.15 13.28 23.45
N ARG A 6 43.39 13.03 23.00
CA ARG A 6 43.65 12.32 21.73
C ARG A 6 43.25 10.84 21.79
N ARG A 7 43.46 10.16 22.92
CA ARG A 7 43.03 8.76 23.11
C ARG A 7 41.51 8.61 23.11
N HIS A 8 40.78 9.54 23.72
CA HIS A 8 39.31 9.52 23.71
C HIS A 8 38.73 9.75 22.31
N ALA A 9 39.27 10.72 21.55
CA ALA A 9 38.83 10.97 20.18
C ALA A 9 39.08 9.76 19.26
N ALA A 10 40.22 9.07 19.42
CA ALA A 10 40.54 7.87 18.65
C ALA A 10 39.62 6.68 19.00
N GLN A 11 39.28 6.49 20.28
CA GLN A 11 38.36 5.43 20.71
C GLN A 11 36.92 5.66 20.23
N VAL A 12 36.44 6.92 20.23
CA VAL A 12 35.12 7.27 19.71
C VAL A 12 35.07 7.11 18.18
N GLY A 13 36.14 7.51 17.47
CA GLY A 13 36.23 7.30 16.02
C GLY A 13 36.22 5.83 15.62
N LEU A 14 36.90 4.96 16.39
CA LEU A 14 36.93 3.51 16.14
C LEU A 14 35.56 2.86 16.39
N ALA A 15 34.84 3.30 17.43
CA ALA A 15 33.50 2.79 17.74
C ALA A 15 32.47 3.18 16.67
N ILE A 16 32.53 4.41 16.15
CA ILE A 16 31.67 4.87 15.05
C ILE A 16 31.98 4.10 13.76
N ALA A 17 33.26 3.92 13.43
CA ALA A 17 33.68 3.16 12.25
C ALA A 17 33.25 1.68 12.35
N ALA A 18 33.40 1.04 13.52
CA ALA A 18 32.96 -0.34 13.74
C ALA A 18 31.42 -0.47 13.65
N THR A 19 30.67 0.50 14.15
CA THR A 19 29.20 0.50 14.06
C THR A 19 28.73 0.68 12.61
N LEU A 20 29.38 1.55 11.84
CA LEU A 20 29.12 1.73 10.40
C LEU A 20 29.50 0.49 9.58
N LEU A 21 30.60 -0.19 9.94
CA LEU A 21 31.03 -1.43 9.28
C LEU A 21 30.07 -2.58 9.58
N ILE A 22 29.62 -2.72 10.83
CA ILE A 22 28.61 -3.72 11.23
C ILE A 22 27.28 -3.44 10.52
N TRP A 23 26.86 -2.17 10.42
CA TRP A 23 25.64 -1.80 9.69
C TRP A 23 25.73 -2.11 8.19
N ARG A 24 26.88 -1.85 7.56
CA ARG A 24 27.16 -2.22 6.15
C ARG A 24 27.21 -3.74 5.95
N CYS A 25 27.85 -4.47 6.86
CA CYS A 25 27.92 -5.93 6.81
C CYS A 25 26.55 -6.58 7.02
N SER A 26 25.68 -6.03 7.87
CA SER A 26 24.30 -6.51 8.01
C SER A 26 23.46 -6.26 6.75
N PHE A 27 23.69 -5.15 6.04
CA PHE A 27 23.01 -4.87 4.77
C PHE A 27 23.49 -5.80 3.64
N LEU A 28 24.78 -6.12 3.60
CA LEU A 28 25.37 -7.04 2.61
C LEU A 28 25.09 -8.52 2.94
N ALA A 29 24.95 -8.87 4.23
CA ALA A 29 24.57 -10.22 4.64
C ALA A 29 23.11 -10.55 4.30
N ASP A 30 22.20 -9.56 4.31
CA ASP A 30 20.80 -9.74 3.88
C ASP A 30 20.67 -9.93 2.35
N GLU A 31 21.68 -9.52 1.56
CA GLU A 31 21.75 -9.86 0.12
C GLU A 31 22.25 -11.29 -0.14
N ALA A 32 22.94 -11.92 0.82
CA ALA A 32 23.50 -13.27 0.70
C ALA A 32 22.58 -14.38 1.27
N SER A 33 21.61 -14.04 2.13
CA SER A 33 20.49 -14.94 2.39
C SER A 33 19.57 -14.91 1.17
N GLY A 34 19.40 -16.03 0.48
CA GLY A 34 18.54 -16.12 -0.71
C GLY A 34 17.22 -15.38 -0.49
N ARG A 35 16.88 -14.43 -1.38
CA ARG A 35 15.67 -13.63 -1.26
C ARG A 35 14.48 -14.56 -1.02
N GLU A 36 13.65 -14.21 -0.05
CA GLU A 36 12.41 -14.93 0.19
C GLU A 36 11.58 -14.92 -1.10
N LYS A 37 11.25 -16.09 -1.61
CA LYS A 37 10.47 -16.23 -2.84
C LYS A 37 9.02 -15.87 -2.55
N VAL A 38 8.45 -15.00 -3.36
CA VAL A 38 7.04 -14.62 -3.29
C VAL A 38 6.29 -15.43 -4.33
N LEU A 39 5.31 -16.23 -3.90
CA LEU A 39 4.58 -17.16 -4.79
C LEU A 39 5.52 -18.06 -5.62
N GLY A 40 6.66 -18.45 -5.05
CA GLY A 40 7.67 -19.28 -5.73
C GLY A 40 8.59 -18.53 -6.70
N GLN A 41 8.47 -17.21 -6.82
CA GLN A 41 9.26 -16.37 -7.72
C GLN A 41 10.24 -15.47 -6.97
N ASP A 42 11.42 -15.25 -7.56
CA ASP A 42 12.39 -14.27 -7.06
C ASP A 42 11.99 -12.83 -7.37
N LYS A 43 11.14 -12.66 -8.40
CA LYS A 43 10.61 -11.37 -8.83
C LYS A 43 9.15 -11.45 -9.22
N ILE A 44 8.41 -10.40 -8.90
CA ILE A 44 7.02 -10.25 -9.29
C ILE A 44 6.89 -9.07 -10.25
N PHE A 45 6.68 -9.37 -11.53
CA PHE A 45 6.27 -8.42 -12.55
C PHE A 45 4.83 -8.74 -12.93
N ALA A 46 3.92 -8.03 -12.28
CA ALA A 46 2.49 -8.29 -12.36
C ALA A 46 1.82 -7.40 -13.39
N PHE A 47 0.95 -7.96 -14.21
CA PHE A 47 0.24 -7.16 -15.19
C PHE A 47 -1.23 -7.53 -15.30
N CYS A 48 -2.09 -6.51 -15.26
CA CYS A 48 -3.53 -6.61 -15.40
C CYS A 48 -3.99 -5.68 -16.53
N TYR A 49 -4.67 -6.24 -17.54
CA TYR A 49 -5.06 -5.53 -18.74
C TYR A 49 -6.51 -5.82 -19.12
N VAL A 50 -7.08 -4.86 -19.84
CA VAL A 50 -8.30 -5.05 -20.62
C VAL A 50 -7.94 -4.76 -22.08
N GLY A 51 -8.15 -5.72 -22.97
CA GLY A 51 -7.95 -5.54 -24.42
C GLY A 51 -6.53 -5.77 -24.97
N TYR A 52 -5.55 -6.18 -24.14
CA TYR A 52 -4.20 -6.57 -24.57
C TYR A 52 -3.99 -8.08 -24.41
N ASP A 53 -3.32 -8.72 -25.37
CA ASP A 53 -2.96 -10.14 -25.28
C ASP A 53 -1.73 -10.33 -24.37
N PRO A 54 -1.88 -10.84 -23.14
CA PRO A 54 -0.77 -10.98 -22.20
C PRO A 54 0.32 -11.94 -22.72
N LYS A 55 0.03 -12.78 -23.72
CA LYS A 55 1.00 -13.75 -24.29
C LYS A 55 2.14 -13.07 -25.04
N LYS A 56 2.01 -11.78 -25.32
CA LYS A 56 3.04 -10.94 -25.97
C LYS A 56 4.09 -10.40 -24.99
N LEU A 57 3.85 -10.49 -23.68
CA LEU A 57 4.79 -10.03 -22.66
C LEU A 57 5.93 -11.01 -22.52
N ARG A 58 7.13 -10.47 -22.29
CA ARG A 58 8.36 -11.26 -22.17
C ARG A 58 8.85 -11.32 -20.73
N SER A 59 8.55 -10.31 -19.94
CA SER A 59 9.09 -10.15 -18.59
C SER A 59 8.07 -10.49 -17.50
N ALA A 60 6.78 -10.60 -17.81
CA ALA A 60 5.75 -10.88 -16.82
C ALA A 60 6.05 -12.18 -16.06
N THR A 61 5.91 -12.15 -14.73
CA THR A 61 5.99 -13.34 -13.86
C THR A 61 4.67 -13.63 -13.14
N LEU A 62 3.72 -12.70 -13.19
CA LEU A 62 2.34 -12.87 -12.75
C LEU A 62 1.40 -12.23 -13.76
N VAL A 63 0.39 -12.98 -14.20
CA VAL A 63 -0.64 -12.49 -15.13
C VAL A 63 -2.03 -12.88 -14.64
N PHE A 64 -3.01 -12.03 -14.97
CA PHE A 64 -4.42 -12.33 -14.76
C PHE A 64 -4.90 -13.12 -15.98
N ALA A 65 -5.32 -14.37 -15.77
CA ALA A 65 -5.63 -15.30 -16.85
C ALA A 65 -6.90 -16.10 -16.59
N ASP A 66 -7.45 -16.67 -17.66
CA ASP A 66 -8.49 -17.69 -17.52
C ASP A 66 -7.91 -18.90 -16.77
N PRO A 67 -8.63 -19.46 -15.77
CA PRO A 67 -8.13 -20.58 -15.00
C PRO A 67 -7.70 -21.78 -15.86
N SER A 68 -8.34 -22.02 -17.01
CA SER A 68 -8.01 -23.15 -17.90
C SER A 68 -6.65 -23.03 -18.58
N GLU A 69 -6.07 -21.83 -18.64
CA GLU A 69 -4.78 -21.56 -19.26
C GLU A 69 -3.58 -21.82 -18.32
N TRP A 70 -3.81 -22.33 -17.11
CA TRP A 70 -2.74 -22.40 -16.10
C TRP A 70 -1.49 -23.16 -16.56
N LYS A 71 -1.65 -24.24 -17.33
CA LYS A 71 -0.53 -25.03 -17.87
C LYS A 71 0.33 -24.21 -18.83
N TYR A 72 -0.31 -23.45 -19.72
CA TYR A 72 0.38 -22.58 -20.68
C TYR A 72 1.29 -21.58 -19.96
N TRP A 73 0.79 -20.96 -18.89
CA TRP A 73 1.55 -19.98 -18.11
C TRP A 73 2.62 -20.64 -17.25
N GLN A 74 2.32 -21.78 -16.64
CA GLN A 74 3.28 -22.50 -15.80
C GLN A 74 4.48 -23.02 -16.60
N ASP A 75 4.27 -23.54 -17.82
CA ASP A 75 5.36 -23.99 -18.71
C ASP A 75 6.34 -22.85 -19.08
N ARG A 76 5.90 -21.60 -18.93
CA ARG A 76 6.71 -20.39 -19.12
C ARG A 76 7.28 -19.82 -17.82
N GLY A 77 7.06 -20.48 -16.69
CA GLY A 77 7.45 -19.99 -15.37
C GLY A 77 6.65 -18.78 -14.90
N ILE A 78 5.45 -18.55 -15.45
CA ILE A 78 4.57 -17.43 -15.10
C ILE A 78 3.47 -17.93 -14.15
N ILE A 79 3.11 -17.13 -13.15
CA ILE A 79 2.01 -17.39 -12.23
C ILE A 79 0.68 -16.96 -12.89
N PRO A 80 -0.22 -17.90 -13.24
CA PRO A 80 -1.57 -17.57 -13.65
C PRO A 80 -2.42 -17.29 -12.41
N ALA A 81 -2.86 -16.05 -12.25
CA ALA A 81 -3.74 -15.66 -11.16
C ALA A 81 -5.16 -15.40 -11.67
N VAL A 82 -6.13 -15.73 -10.84
CA VAL A 82 -7.55 -15.52 -11.15
C VAL A 82 -8.06 -14.31 -10.37
N GLY A 83 -8.66 -13.35 -11.07
CA GLY A 83 -9.21 -12.14 -10.45
C GLY A 83 -10.49 -12.42 -9.65
N GLN A 84 -10.62 -11.76 -8.50
CA GLN A 84 -11.83 -11.77 -7.68
C GLN A 84 -12.10 -10.38 -7.11
N THR A 85 -13.27 -9.80 -7.38
CA THR A 85 -13.64 -8.50 -6.79
C THR A 85 -13.97 -8.63 -5.31
N TRP A 86 -13.58 -7.63 -4.50
CA TRP A 86 -14.04 -7.49 -3.12
C TRP A 86 -15.56 -7.48 -3.00
N PHE A 87 -16.27 -6.93 -4.00
CA PHE A 87 -17.72 -6.81 -3.96
C PHE A 87 -18.37 -8.18 -3.80
N ALA A 88 -17.86 -9.21 -4.47
CA ALA A 88 -18.37 -10.56 -4.30
C ALA A 88 -18.11 -11.13 -2.89
N LEU A 89 -17.05 -10.68 -2.21
CA LEU A 89 -16.70 -11.14 -0.85
C LEU A 89 -17.47 -10.39 0.23
N LEU A 90 -17.73 -9.09 0.02
CA LEU A 90 -18.47 -8.26 0.97
C LEU A 90 -19.98 -8.26 0.72
N ASN A 91 -20.40 -8.73 -0.46
CA ASN A 91 -21.79 -8.90 -0.84
C ASN A 91 -22.04 -10.26 -1.57
N PRO A 92 -21.80 -11.41 -0.91
CA PRO A 92 -21.88 -12.74 -1.52
C PRO A 92 -23.34 -13.25 -1.74
N HIS A 93 -24.27 -12.36 -2.13
CA HIS A 93 -25.71 -12.53 -2.46
C HIS A 93 -26.76 -12.19 -1.40
N GLY A 94 -27.82 -11.50 -1.88
CA GLY A 94 -29.18 -11.52 -1.34
C GLY A 94 -29.55 -10.34 -0.44
N ARG A 95 -30.71 -9.75 -0.74
CA ARG A 95 -31.41 -8.84 0.18
C ARG A 95 -32.43 -9.65 0.97
N GLU A 96 -32.36 -9.67 2.30
CA GLU A 96 -33.51 -10.04 3.13
C GLU A 96 -34.21 -8.74 3.54
N ASP A 97 -35.50 -8.59 3.24
CA ASP A 97 -36.25 -7.34 3.39
C ASP A 97 -35.60 -6.11 2.74
N GLY A 98 -34.90 -6.30 1.63
CA GLY A 98 -34.19 -5.22 0.95
C GLY A 98 -32.77 -4.95 1.47
N LYS A 99 -32.26 -5.69 2.47
CA LYS A 99 -30.97 -5.41 3.14
C LYS A 99 -29.88 -6.47 2.93
N PRO A 100 -28.64 -6.00 2.74
CA PRO A 100 -27.36 -6.67 2.94
C PRO A 100 -27.18 -7.82 3.92
N ILE A 101 -27.29 -9.13 3.60
CA ILE A 101 -26.79 -10.17 4.54
C ILE A 101 -25.43 -10.70 4.11
N TRP A 102 -24.41 -10.43 4.93
CA TRP A 102 -23.07 -10.96 4.75
C TRP A 102 -22.89 -12.06 5.76
N SER A 103 -22.27 -13.12 5.30
CA SER A 103 -21.82 -14.22 6.12
C SER A 103 -20.39 -14.50 5.71
N LEU A 104 -19.52 -14.66 6.70
CA LEU A 104 -18.15 -15.11 6.49
C LEU A 104 -18.11 -16.39 5.65
N GLU A 105 -18.98 -17.36 5.96
CA GLU A 105 -19.04 -18.64 5.24
C GLU A 105 -19.23 -18.44 3.73
N LYS A 106 -20.26 -17.73 3.29
CA LYS A 106 -20.48 -17.47 1.84
C LYS A 106 -19.33 -16.69 1.19
N ALA A 107 -18.77 -15.70 1.89
CA ALA A 107 -17.64 -14.92 1.38
C ALA A 107 -16.41 -15.82 1.15
N VAL A 108 -16.16 -16.76 2.06
CA VAL A 108 -15.07 -17.74 1.93
C VAL A 108 -15.38 -18.78 0.85
N GLU A 109 -16.63 -19.21 0.71
CA GLU A 109 -17.04 -20.15 -0.35
C GLU A 109 -16.76 -19.61 -1.75
N VAL A 110 -16.91 -18.29 -1.98
CA VAL A 110 -16.55 -17.64 -3.26
C VAL A 110 -15.10 -17.91 -3.65
N LEU A 111 -14.19 -17.99 -2.67
CA LEU A 111 -12.77 -18.26 -2.91
C LEU A 111 -12.47 -19.77 -2.92
N VAL A 112 -12.97 -20.51 -1.94
CA VAL A 112 -12.61 -21.93 -1.74
C VAL A 112 -13.21 -22.83 -2.81
N LYS A 113 -14.49 -22.61 -3.19
CA LYS A 113 -15.22 -23.44 -4.15
C LYS A 113 -15.00 -23.03 -5.61
N ARG A 114 -14.25 -21.95 -5.85
CA ARG A 114 -13.93 -21.52 -7.21
C ARG A 114 -13.19 -22.63 -7.96
N ASP A 115 -13.59 -22.84 -9.21
CA ASP A 115 -12.89 -23.77 -10.09
C ASP A 115 -11.59 -23.13 -10.61
N TYR A 116 -10.47 -23.77 -10.28
CA TYR A 116 -9.14 -23.40 -10.75
C TYR A 116 -8.62 -24.36 -11.84
N CYS A 117 -9.52 -25.12 -12.46
CA CYS A 117 -9.26 -26.05 -13.57
C CYS A 117 -8.12 -27.05 -13.28
N GLY A 118 -8.00 -27.48 -12.01
CA GLY A 118 -6.98 -28.44 -11.57
C GLY A 118 -5.57 -27.87 -11.43
N ASN A 119 -5.38 -26.54 -11.43
CA ASN A 119 -4.08 -25.93 -11.13
C ASN A 119 -3.59 -26.39 -9.74
N PRO A 120 -2.40 -27.02 -9.63
CA PRO A 120 -1.87 -27.50 -8.34
C PRO A 120 -1.40 -26.38 -7.41
N ASN A 121 -1.14 -25.18 -7.94
CA ASN A 121 -0.75 -23.99 -7.17
C ASN A 121 -1.65 -22.82 -7.57
N PRO A 122 -2.96 -22.88 -7.24
CA PRO A 122 -3.89 -21.84 -7.65
C PRO A 122 -3.54 -20.52 -6.95
N VAL A 123 -3.65 -19.41 -7.67
CA VAL A 123 -3.52 -18.07 -7.09
C VAL A 123 -4.78 -17.27 -7.37
N VAL A 124 -5.32 -16.65 -6.33
CA VAL A 124 -6.39 -15.66 -6.45
C VAL A 124 -5.82 -14.27 -6.20
N CYS A 125 -6.15 -13.33 -7.09
CA CYS A 125 -5.90 -11.91 -6.90
C CYS A 125 -7.21 -11.24 -6.49
N ILE A 126 -7.30 -10.83 -5.23
CA ILE A 126 -8.47 -10.14 -4.69
C ILE A 126 -8.31 -8.65 -4.93
N ASP A 127 -9.23 -8.08 -5.69
CA ASP A 127 -9.28 -6.67 -6.05
C ASP A 127 -9.90 -5.83 -4.92
N GLU A 128 -9.24 -4.71 -4.63
CA GLU A 128 -9.49 -3.65 -3.62
C GLU A 128 -9.82 -4.10 -2.18
N PHE A 129 -8.85 -4.02 -1.25
CA PHE A 129 -9.03 -4.00 0.21
C PHE A 129 -8.50 -2.68 0.80
N GLY A 130 -8.85 -2.35 2.06
CA GLY A 130 -8.41 -1.11 2.73
C GLY A 130 -9.42 0.03 2.63
N PHE A 131 -10.69 -0.22 2.97
CA PHE A 131 -11.77 0.74 2.75
C PHE A 131 -11.96 1.74 3.87
N ASP A 132 -11.70 1.35 5.11
CA ASP A 132 -12.13 2.10 6.29
C ASP A 132 -11.07 2.14 7.40
N PHE A 133 -9.80 1.97 7.05
CA PHE A 133 -8.66 2.06 7.96
C PHE A 133 -8.82 1.20 9.22
N GLY A 134 -9.11 -0.09 9.03
CA GLY A 134 -9.31 -1.06 10.11
C GLY A 134 -10.69 -1.00 10.76
N GLY A 135 -11.68 -0.42 10.07
CA GLY A 135 -13.08 -0.48 10.48
C GLY A 135 -13.70 -1.86 10.22
N GLU A 136 -15.02 -1.91 10.19
CA GLU A 136 -15.78 -3.16 10.06
C GLU A 136 -15.47 -3.86 8.73
N THR A 137 -15.26 -3.09 7.65
CA THR A 137 -14.98 -3.64 6.33
C THR A 137 -13.63 -4.35 6.31
N ASP A 138 -12.59 -3.69 6.81
CA ASP A 138 -11.24 -4.24 6.86
C ASP A 138 -11.13 -5.42 7.85
N GLN A 139 -11.93 -5.44 8.93
CA GLN A 139 -12.00 -6.59 9.84
C GLN A 139 -12.59 -7.82 9.13
N LYS A 140 -13.65 -7.63 8.35
CA LYS A 140 -14.28 -8.72 7.59
C LYS A 140 -13.37 -9.29 6.52
N THR A 141 -12.68 -8.44 5.78
CA THR A 141 -11.71 -8.91 4.77
C THR A 141 -10.57 -9.68 5.45
N ALA A 142 -10.09 -9.22 6.61
CA ALA A 142 -9.12 -9.98 7.41
C ALA A 142 -9.65 -11.35 7.86
N GLU A 143 -10.90 -11.45 8.28
CA GLU A 143 -11.56 -12.72 8.63
C GLU A 143 -11.70 -13.66 7.41
N VAL A 144 -12.12 -13.12 6.26
CA VAL A 144 -12.23 -13.88 5.00
C VAL A 144 -10.87 -14.46 4.61
N LEU A 145 -9.81 -13.67 4.71
CA LEU A 145 -8.44 -14.12 4.42
C LEU A 145 -8.01 -15.27 5.35
N ALA A 146 -8.22 -15.10 6.66
CA ALA A 146 -7.87 -16.11 7.65
C ALA A 146 -8.61 -17.43 7.42
N GLU A 147 -9.92 -17.36 7.24
CA GLU A 147 -10.78 -18.53 7.08
C GLU A 147 -10.57 -19.22 5.72
N THR A 148 -10.31 -18.44 4.66
CA THR A 148 -9.93 -18.99 3.35
C THR A 148 -8.63 -19.79 3.45
N LYS A 149 -7.58 -19.21 4.05
CA LYS A 149 -6.29 -19.92 4.18
C LYS A 149 -6.40 -21.13 5.10
N ARG A 150 -7.28 -21.10 6.11
CA ARG A 150 -7.56 -22.27 6.96
C ARG A 150 -8.20 -23.42 6.17
N ARG A 151 -9.15 -23.13 5.28
CA ARG A 151 -9.90 -24.13 4.51
C ARG A 151 -9.18 -24.59 3.25
N LYS A 152 -8.33 -23.74 2.67
CA LYS A 152 -7.58 -24.00 1.44
C LYS A 152 -6.14 -23.48 1.56
N PRO A 153 -5.28 -24.13 2.39
CA PRO A 153 -3.95 -23.64 2.71
C PRO A 153 -3.02 -23.48 1.50
N GLU A 154 -3.23 -24.28 0.45
CA GLU A 154 -2.47 -24.27 -0.79
C GLU A 154 -2.84 -23.13 -1.74
N LEU A 155 -3.98 -22.45 -1.52
CA LEU A 155 -4.36 -21.30 -2.33
C LEU A 155 -3.40 -20.13 -2.06
N GLY A 156 -2.69 -19.70 -3.10
CA GLY A 156 -1.94 -18.44 -3.08
C GLY A 156 -2.91 -17.27 -3.09
N ILE A 157 -2.71 -16.31 -2.19
CA ILE A 157 -3.55 -15.12 -2.09
C ILE A 157 -2.71 -13.89 -2.38
N ALA A 158 -3.05 -13.18 -3.45
CA ALA A 158 -2.60 -11.83 -3.70
C ALA A 158 -3.75 -10.85 -3.42
N VAL A 159 -3.45 -9.72 -2.78
CA VAL A 159 -4.47 -8.69 -2.48
C VAL A 159 -4.07 -7.36 -3.08
N TRP A 160 -5.03 -6.67 -3.66
CA TRP A 160 -4.90 -5.29 -4.06
C TRP A 160 -5.18 -4.40 -2.86
N GLN A 161 -4.16 -3.73 -2.34
CA GLN A 161 -4.32 -2.74 -1.27
C GLN A 161 -4.70 -1.39 -1.90
N MET A 162 -5.95 -1.00 -1.72
CA MET A 162 -6.53 0.27 -2.16
C MET A 162 -6.42 1.34 -1.04
N ARG A 163 -6.65 2.60 -1.40
CA ARG A 163 -6.93 3.75 -0.51
C ARG A 163 -5.92 3.98 0.62
N GLY A 164 -4.67 4.16 0.21
CA GLY A 164 -3.64 4.72 1.06
C GLY A 164 -3.01 3.65 1.97
N PRO A 165 -2.38 4.08 3.08
CA PRO A 165 -1.61 3.21 3.94
C PRO A 165 -2.36 1.97 4.46
N ILE A 166 -1.66 0.83 4.52
CA ILE A 166 -2.21 -0.44 5.06
C ILE A 166 -2.48 -0.27 6.56
N PRO A 167 -3.74 -0.34 7.04
CA PRO A 167 -4.04 -0.26 8.46
C PRO A 167 -3.63 -1.54 9.19
N LYS A 168 -3.31 -1.43 10.49
CA LYS A 168 -2.84 -2.52 11.35
C LYS A 168 -3.67 -3.81 11.25
N VAL A 169 -5.00 -3.71 11.21
CA VAL A 169 -5.90 -4.86 11.09
C VAL A 169 -5.59 -5.68 9.84
N LEU A 170 -5.47 -5.01 8.69
CA LEU A 170 -5.11 -5.67 7.43
C LEU A 170 -3.66 -6.10 7.43
N ALA A 171 -2.75 -5.30 7.99
CA ALA A 171 -1.34 -5.65 8.07
C ALA A 171 -1.11 -6.96 8.84
N GLU A 172 -1.85 -7.18 9.93
CA GLU A 172 -1.82 -8.42 10.70
C GLU A 172 -2.34 -9.63 9.91
N ALA A 173 -3.44 -9.46 9.18
CA ALA A 173 -3.97 -10.49 8.30
C ALA A 173 -3.01 -10.79 7.14
N TYR A 174 -2.49 -9.76 6.48
CA TYR A 174 -1.62 -9.88 5.33
C TYR A 174 -0.32 -10.59 5.69
N ARG A 175 0.27 -10.29 6.85
CA ARG A 175 1.47 -11.01 7.31
C ARG A 175 1.28 -12.52 7.37
N LYS A 176 0.10 -12.98 7.79
CA LYS A 176 -0.17 -14.40 8.05
C LYS A 176 -0.77 -15.16 6.86
N PHE A 177 -1.64 -14.52 6.10
CA PHE A 177 -2.54 -15.22 5.17
C PHE A 177 -2.40 -14.80 3.72
N VAL A 178 -1.68 -13.72 3.44
CA VAL A 178 -1.48 -13.18 2.10
C VAL A 178 -0.06 -13.43 1.65
N ASP A 179 0.09 -13.93 0.43
CA ASP A 179 1.36 -14.26 -0.19
C ASP A 179 1.95 -13.06 -0.94
N LEU A 180 1.11 -12.18 -1.50
CA LEU A 180 1.52 -10.96 -2.20
C LEU A 180 0.59 -9.77 -1.92
N VAL A 181 1.14 -8.62 -1.57
CA VAL A 181 0.39 -7.35 -1.46
C VAL A 181 0.71 -6.47 -2.67
N MET A 182 -0.31 -6.07 -3.41
CA MET A 182 -0.21 -5.19 -4.58
C MET A 182 -0.72 -3.81 -4.16
N MET A 183 0.18 -2.86 -3.88
CA MET A 183 -0.18 -1.55 -3.36
C MET A 183 -0.60 -0.62 -4.51
N GLU A 184 -1.87 -0.25 -4.52
CA GLU A 184 -2.44 0.62 -5.55
C GLU A 184 -1.85 2.02 -5.48
N CYS A 185 -1.13 2.39 -6.54
CA CYS A 185 -0.36 3.61 -6.65
C CYS A 185 -0.61 4.28 -8.01
N TYR A 186 -1.88 4.49 -8.34
CA TYR A 186 -2.28 5.11 -9.60
C TYR A 186 -2.11 6.62 -9.55
N VAL A 187 -0.94 7.08 -9.97
CA VAL A 187 -0.58 8.50 -10.02
C VAL A 187 -0.02 8.83 -11.41
N GLY A 188 -0.20 10.07 -11.86
CA GLY A 188 0.27 10.51 -13.19
C GLY A 188 1.20 11.72 -13.18
N ASP A 189 1.57 12.21 -12.00
CA ASP A 189 2.46 13.36 -11.83
C ASP A 189 3.30 13.19 -10.56
N LYS A 190 4.59 13.58 -10.63
CA LYS A 190 5.54 13.53 -9.51
C LYS A 190 5.06 14.25 -8.24
N LYS A 191 4.20 15.26 -8.34
CA LYS A 191 3.56 15.95 -7.20
C LYS A 191 2.72 15.00 -6.35
N ASN A 192 2.30 13.86 -6.90
CA ASN A 192 1.49 12.86 -6.24
C ASN A 192 2.30 11.63 -5.77
N TYR A 193 3.62 11.59 -5.99
CA TYR A 193 4.47 10.44 -5.61
C TYR A 193 4.57 10.22 -4.10
N TRP A 194 4.16 11.20 -3.28
CA TRP A 194 3.99 11.01 -1.84
C TRP A 194 3.04 9.85 -1.53
N TRP A 195 2.07 9.56 -2.40
CA TRP A 195 1.19 8.40 -2.28
C TRP A 195 1.97 7.08 -2.35
N ILE A 196 2.90 6.98 -3.30
CA ILE A 196 3.79 5.81 -3.42
C ILE A 196 4.69 5.69 -2.18
N ALA A 197 5.31 6.80 -1.79
CA ALA A 197 6.23 6.84 -0.64
C ALA A 197 5.56 6.41 0.66
N THR A 198 4.33 6.85 0.89
CA THR A 198 3.57 6.52 2.10
C THR A 198 3.15 5.06 2.14
N GLN A 199 2.60 4.52 1.05
CA GLN A 199 2.28 3.08 0.91
C GLN A 199 3.51 2.21 1.22
N VAL A 200 4.64 2.51 0.58
CA VAL A 200 5.90 1.79 0.78
C VAL A 200 6.40 1.90 2.22
N HIS A 201 6.35 3.10 2.80
CA HIS A 201 6.78 3.32 4.18
C HIS A 201 5.97 2.48 5.17
N VAL A 202 4.64 2.45 5.01
CA VAL A 202 3.75 1.70 5.90
C VAL A 202 3.88 0.19 5.70
N ALA A 203 4.00 -0.29 4.46
CA ALA A 203 4.32 -1.68 4.19
C ALA A 203 5.64 -2.10 4.86
N ARG A 204 6.66 -1.24 4.85
CA ARG A 204 7.92 -1.49 5.56
C ARG A 204 7.75 -1.50 7.08
N MET A 205 7.03 -0.53 7.64
CA MET A 205 6.72 -0.47 9.08
C MET A 205 6.05 -1.74 9.59
N HIS A 206 5.14 -2.30 8.80
CA HIS A 206 4.42 -3.54 9.16
C HIS A 206 5.18 -4.82 8.83
N GLY A 207 6.37 -4.74 8.22
CA GLY A 207 7.16 -5.90 7.83
C GLY A 207 6.59 -6.65 6.61
N LEU A 208 5.87 -5.96 5.74
CA LEU A 208 5.24 -6.51 4.54
C LEU A 208 6.04 -6.25 3.25
N ILE A 209 6.99 -5.30 3.26
CA ILE A 209 7.65 -4.81 2.04
C ILE A 209 8.32 -5.91 1.20
N LYS A 210 8.90 -6.95 1.83
CA LYS A 210 9.53 -8.08 1.12
C LYS A 210 8.55 -8.94 0.31
N LYS A 211 7.24 -8.80 0.56
CA LYS A 211 6.15 -9.42 -0.21
C LYS A 211 5.12 -8.41 -0.72
N SER A 212 5.52 -7.15 -0.89
CA SER A 212 4.66 -6.09 -1.40
C SER A 212 5.27 -5.48 -2.65
N ILE A 213 4.49 -5.34 -3.72
CA ILE A 213 4.86 -4.59 -4.91
C ILE A 213 4.08 -3.28 -4.99
N VAL A 214 4.70 -2.25 -5.55
CA VAL A 214 3.97 -1.06 -5.99
C VAL A 214 3.26 -1.40 -7.29
N TYR A 215 1.97 -1.09 -7.37
CA TYR A 215 1.15 -1.35 -8.56
C TYR A 215 0.76 -0.02 -9.21
N LEU A 216 1.35 0.27 -10.36
CA LEU A 216 1.20 1.55 -11.08
C LEU A 216 0.02 1.51 -12.05
N GLY A 217 -0.59 2.67 -12.26
CA GLY A 217 -1.61 2.86 -13.28
C GLY A 217 -0.98 3.35 -14.58
N LEU A 218 -1.35 2.76 -15.71
CA LEU A 218 -0.97 3.23 -17.04
C LEU A 218 -2.18 3.84 -17.75
N TRP A 219 -1.93 4.93 -18.49
CA TRP A 219 -2.92 5.69 -19.26
C TRP A 219 -3.87 6.58 -18.42
N GLN A 220 -4.74 7.34 -19.12
CA GLN A 220 -5.70 8.28 -18.54
C GLN A 220 -5.06 9.33 -17.61
N GLU A 221 -5.48 9.43 -16.35
CA GLU A 221 -4.91 10.36 -15.36
C GLU A 221 -3.64 9.85 -14.66
N TRP A 222 -3.14 8.67 -15.03
CA TRP A 222 -1.95 8.04 -14.44
C TRP A 222 -0.71 8.25 -15.34
N ALA A 223 0.21 7.28 -15.40
CA ALA A 223 1.37 7.38 -16.27
C ALA A 223 0.95 7.32 -17.75
N ARG A 224 0.98 8.46 -18.45
CA ARG A 224 0.62 8.57 -19.87
C ARG A 224 1.79 8.47 -20.84
N THR A 225 2.99 8.78 -20.38
CA THR A 225 4.19 8.82 -21.22
C THR A 225 5.23 7.83 -20.72
N LYS A 226 6.17 7.50 -21.61
CA LYS A 226 7.31 6.65 -21.30
C LYS A 226 8.20 7.28 -20.22
N GLU A 227 8.39 8.59 -20.30
CA GLU A 227 9.20 9.36 -19.35
C GLU A 227 8.60 9.34 -17.95
N GLU A 228 7.29 9.59 -17.83
CA GLU A 228 6.60 9.52 -16.53
C GLU A 228 6.63 8.10 -15.96
N LEU A 229 6.42 7.07 -16.79
CA LEU A 229 6.51 5.69 -16.36
C LEU A 229 7.93 5.34 -15.86
N GLU A 230 8.97 5.64 -16.62
CA GLU A 230 10.36 5.36 -16.20
C GLU A 230 10.69 6.12 -14.91
N GLN A 231 10.21 7.36 -14.74
CA GLN A 231 10.38 8.13 -13.52
C GLN A 231 9.69 7.48 -12.31
N GLN A 232 8.46 6.98 -12.46
CA GLN A 232 7.76 6.22 -11.39
C GLN A 232 8.54 4.97 -11.01
N ILE A 233 9.01 4.18 -11.98
CA ILE A 233 9.78 2.96 -11.71
C ILE A 233 11.09 3.28 -11.01
N ARG A 234 11.84 4.31 -11.45
CA ARG A 234 13.06 4.76 -10.78
C ARG A 234 12.78 5.20 -9.34
N PHE A 235 11.68 5.90 -9.11
CA PHE A 235 11.29 6.29 -7.76
C PHE A 235 10.98 5.07 -6.89
N VAL A 236 10.23 4.09 -7.40
CA VAL A 236 9.98 2.81 -6.71
C VAL A 236 11.29 2.09 -6.39
N ARG A 237 12.26 2.05 -7.32
CA ARG A 237 13.59 1.44 -7.09
C ARG A 237 14.37 2.12 -5.98
N LEU A 238 14.25 3.44 -5.85
CA LEU A 238 14.86 4.22 -4.76
C LEU A 238 14.18 3.93 -3.41
N ILE A 239 12.84 3.98 -3.35
CA ILE A 239 12.13 3.96 -2.07
C ILE A 239 11.77 2.55 -1.57
N ALA A 240 11.77 1.55 -2.45
CA ALA A 240 11.43 0.15 -2.15
C ALA A 240 12.44 -0.83 -2.77
N PRO A 241 13.76 -0.68 -2.52
CA PRO A 241 14.79 -1.56 -3.08
C PRO A 241 14.66 -3.04 -2.64
N GLU A 242 13.90 -3.29 -1.57
CA GLU A 242 13.60 -4.59 -0.99
C GLU A 242 12.33 -5.24 -1.56
N SER A 243 11.49 -4.49 -2.29
CA SER A 243 10.30 -5.01 -2.96
C SER A 243 10.69 -6.09 -3.99
N PRO A 244 9.92 -7.20 -4.10
CA PRO A 244 10.19 -8.25 -5.08
C PRO A 244 9.90 -7.82 -6.52
N GLY A 245 9.30 -6.65 -6.75
CA GLY A 245 9.10 -6.14 -8.10
C GLY A 245 8.09 -5.00 -8.19
N ILE A 246 7.29 -5.02 -9.25
CA ILE A 246 6.38 -3.94 -9.65
C ILE A 246 5.19 -4.52 -10.42
N GLY A 247 4.07 -3.83 -10.39
CA GLY A 247 2.89 -4.21 -11.16
C GLY A 247 2.27 -3.06 -11.95
N PHE A 248 1.42 -3.40 -12.93
CA PHE A 248 0.78 -2.42 -13.82
C PHE A 248 -0.70 -2.74 -14.06
N PHE A 249 -1.54 -1.72 -13.86
CA PHE A 249 -2.95 -1.72 -14.22
C PHE A 249 -3.07 -0.85 -15.45
N ALA A 250 -3.43 -1.46 -16.57
CA ALA A 250 -3.35 -0.81 -17.87
C ALA A 250 -4.62 -1.05 -18.70
N PRO A 251 -5.82 -0.69 -18.18
CA PRO A 251 -7.03 -0.68 -18.97
C PRO A 251 -6.86 0.32 -20.12
N ASP A 252 -7.07 -0.14 -21.35
CA ASP A 252 -7.07 0.70 -22.56
C ASP A 252 -5.76 1.47 -22.82
N ALA A 253 -4.66 1.08 -22.17
CA ALA A 253 -3.37 1.74 -22.38
C ALA A 253 -2.84 1.44 -23.80
N PRO A 254 -2.19 2.42 -24.48
CA PRO A 254 -1.58 2.18 -25.78
C PRO A 254 -0.59 1.01 -25.73
N HIS A 255 -0.62 0.15 -26.74
CA HIS A 255 0.26 -1.02 -26.81
C HIS A 255 1.74 -0.67 -26.70
N GLU A 256 2.15 0.51 -27.18
CA GLU A 256 3.53 1.00 -27.06
C GLU A 256 3.95 1.30 -25.61
N LEU A 257 3.02 1.75 -24.77
CA LEU A 257 3.27 2.03 -23.37
C LEU A 257 3.35 0.73 -22.57
N ILE A 258 2.48 -0.23 -22.87
CA ILE A 258 2.52 -1.59 -22.30
C ILE A 258 3.84 -2.28 -22.67
N ALA A 259 4.23 -2.24 -23.95
CA ALA A 259 5.49 -2.83 -24.40
C ALA A 259 6.70 -2.19 -23.73
N TYR A 260 6.67 -0.87 -23.49
CA TYR A 260 7.72 -0.17 -22.77
C TYR A 260 7.75 -0.51 -21.27
N ALA A 261 6.60 -0.72 -20.63
CA ALA A 261 6.55 -1.25 -19.27
C ALA A 261 7.18 -2.65 -19.16
N ASP A 262 6.90 -3.53 -20.13
CA ASP A 262 7.51 -4.87 -20.22
C ASP A 262 9.03 -4.80 -20.47
N GLU A 263 9.48 -3.88 -21.32
CA GLU A 263 10.90 -3.61 -21.54
C GLU A 263 11.59 -3.15 -20.24
N LEU A 264 11.00 -2.21 -19.50
CA LEU A 264 11.52 -1.76 -18.21
C LEU A 264 11.62 -2.91 -17.19
N CYS A 265 10.65 -3.84 -17.19
CA CYS A 265 10.70 -5.04 -16.35
C CYS A 265 11.87 -5.96 -16.72
N SER A 266 12.15 -6.14 -18.03
CA SER A 266 13.26 -6.98 -18.50
C SER A 266 14.62 -6.51 -17.98
N ARG A 267 14.77 -5.20 -17.79
CA ARG A 267 15.99 -4.54 -17.30
C ARG A 267 15.85 -3.97 -15.89
N PHE A 268 14.85 -4.41 -15.11
CA PHE A 268 14.51 -3.82 -13.81
C PHE A 268 15.69 -3.80 -12.81
N ASP A 269 16.53 -4.84 -12.83
CA ASP A 269 17.73 -4.89 -11.97
C ASP A 269 18.82 -3.91 -12.38
N GLN A 270 18.83 -3.49 -13.65
CA GLN A 270 19.76 -2.50 -14.18
C GLN A 270 19.32 -1.07 -13.83
N ILE A 271 18.06 -0.87 -13.40
CA ILE A 271 17.56 0.42 -12.95
C ILE A 271 18.16 0.70 -11.55
N PRO A 272 18.94 1.79 -11.38
CA PRO A 272 19.61 2.12 -10.14
C PRO A 272 18.65 2.27 -8.95
N LYS A 273 19.12 1.87 -7.77
CA LYS A 273 18.41 2.01 -6.48
C LYS A 273 18.81 3.26 -5.71
N ASP A 274 19.72 4.07 -6.24
CA ASP A 274 20.30 5.25 -5.58
C ASP A 274 19.60 6.57 -5.94
N GLY A 275 18.59 6.51 -6.81
CA GLY A 275 17.84 7.66 -7.30
C GLY A 275 18.49 8.36 -8.50
N SER A 276 19.54 7.81 -9.10
CA SER A 276 20.13 8.34 -10.32
C SER A 276 19.09 8.54 -11.43
N GLY A 277 19.05 9.76 -11.97
CA GLY A 277 18.08 10.18 -12.98
C GLY A 277 16.75 10.72 -12.43
N LEU A 278 16.56 10.74 -11.11
CA LEU A 278 15.39 11.37 -10.49
C LEU A 278 15.59 12.88 -10.27
N PRO A 279 14.54 13.69 -10.46
CA PRO A 279 14.51 15.09 -10.03
C PRO A 279 14.79 15.27 -8.52
N LYS A 280 15.38 16.42 -8.17
CA LYS A 280 15.75 16.76 -6.78
C LYS A 280 14.57 16.70 -5.80
N ASP A 281 13.39 17.15 -6.22
CA ASP A 281 12.17 17.15 -5.39
C ASP A 281 11.73 15.73 -5.01
N LEU A 282 12.00 14.72 -5.86
CA LEU A 282 11.76 13.32 -5.50
C LEU A 282 12.80 12.78 -4.51
N MET A 283 14.04 13.25 -4.58
CA MET A 283 15.06 12.92 -3.57
C MET A 283 14.70 13.52 -2.20
N GLU A 284 14.20 14.77 -2.18
CA GLU A 284 13.71 15.42 -0.96
C GLU A 284 12.49 14.67 -0.39
N LEU A 285 11.56 14.24 -1.25
CA LEU A 285 10.43 13.40 -0.82
C LEU A 285 10.90 12.08 -0.21
N HIS A 286 11.87 11.40 -0.80
CA HIS A 286 12.46 10.19 -0.23
C HIS A 286 13.10 10.45 1.13
N GLN A 287 13.81 11.58 1.29
CA GLN A 287 14.42 11.98 2.56
C GLN A 287 13.38 12.18 3.67
N ILE A 288 12.21 12.75 3.36
CA ILE A 288 11.12 12.91 4.34
C ILE A 288 10.78 11.57 5.02
N PHE A 289 10.71 10.47 4.27
CA PHE A 289 10.29 9.15 4.79
C PHE A 289 11.44 8.27 5.31
N THR A 290 12.70 8.70 5.16
CA THR A 290 13.88 7.94 5.59
C THR A 290 14.72 8.66 6.64
N GLU A 291 14.60 9.99 6.74
CA GLU A 291 15.31 10.78 7.72
C GLU A 291 14.87 10.44 9.15
N ARG A 292 15.82 10.57 10.08
CA ARG A 292 15.56 10.44 11.50
C ARG A 292 15.00 11.76 12.07
N HIS A 293 13.69 11.86 12.08
CA HIS A 293 12.96 12.98 12.69
C HIS A 293 13.10 12.97 14.21
N LYS A 294 13.85 13.93 14.78
CA LYS A 294 14.08 13.99 16.24
C LYS A 294 12.81 14.33 17.03
N LYS A 295 11.95 15.17 16.46
CA LYS A 295 10.66 15.58 17.03
C LYS A 295 9.54 14.69 16.47
N PRO A 296 8.33 14.70 17.04
CA PRO A 296 7.20 14.04 16.41
C PRO A 296 6.92 14.74 15.08
N THR A 297 6.87 13.95 14.00
CA THR A 297 6.63 14.45 12.63
C THR A 297 5.45 13.70 12.08
N LEU A 298 4.30 14.37 12.04
CA LEU A 298 3.03 13.78 11.63
C LEU A 298 2.85 13.92 10.13
N VAL A 299 2.62 12.81 9.44
CA VAL A 299 2.17 12.78 8.05
C VAL A 299 0.68 12.49 8.02
N CYS A 300 -0.05 13.32 7.27
CA CYS A 300 -1.49 13.21 7.17
C CYS A 300 -1.99 13.62 5.77
N SER A 301 -3.18 13.16 5.42
CA SER A 301 -3.87 13.58 4.20
C SER A 301 -5.37 13.61 4.44
N PRO A 302 -6.11 14.59 3.88
CA PRO A 302 -7.56 14.48 3.82
C PRO A 302 -8.01 13.25 3.01
N LEU A 303 -7.18 12.72 2.11
CA LEU A 303 -7.50 11.49 1.38
C LEU A 303 -7.46 10.23 2.26
N TRP A 304 -6.95 10.34 3.48
CA TRP A 304 -6.95 9.26 4.46
C TRP A 304 -7.93 9.52 5.60
N ALA A 305 -9.12 9.97 5.24
CA ALA A 305 -10.24 9.93 6.14
C ALA A 305 -11.36 9.13 5.50
N GLU A 306 -12.04 8.27 6.25
CA GLU A 306 -13.19 7.54 5.75
C GLU A 306 -14.31 7.54 6.78
N PRO A 307 -15.57 7.72 6.38
CA PRO A 307 -16.68 7.59 7.30
C PRO A 307 -16.86 6.14 7.74
N ASN A 308 -17.40 5.92 8.94
CA ASN A 308 -17.90 4.60 9.34
C ASN A 308 -19.22 4.26 8.63
N ARG A 309 -19.13 3.98 7.33
CA ARG A 309 -20.30 3.70 6.49
C ARG A 309 -21.01 2.42 6.90
N SER A 310 -22.33 2.45 6.78
CA SER A 310 -23.21 1.31 6.91
C SER A 310 -22.99 0.37 5.75
N ARG A 311 -23.03 -0.91 6.08
CA ARG A 311 -22.91 -2.01 5.14
C ARG A 311 -24.12 -2.18 4.22
N ALA A 312 -25.31 -1.80 4.68
CA ALA A 312 -26.54 -1.94 3.89
C ALA A 312 -26.67 -0.83 2.84
N ASP A 313 -26.13 0.34 3.15
CA ASP A 313 -26.10 1.50 2.27
C ASP A 313 -24.81 2.29 2.57
N PRO A 314 -23.83 2.31 1.64
CA PRO A 314 -22.60 3.05 1.83
C PRO A 314 -22.84 4.56 1.96
N ASN A 315 -24.05 5.08 1.66
CA ASN A 315 -24.41 6.48 1.88
C ASN A 315 -24.90 6.78 3.30
N VAL A 316 -25.11 5.75 4.13
CA VAL A 316 -25.53 5.88 5.52
C VAL A 316 -24.32 5.68 6.44
N LEU A 317 -24.23 6.43 7.52
CA LEU A 317 -23.23 6.18 8.59
C LEU A 317 -23.82 5.25 9.65
N VAL A 318 -22.96 4.42 10.24
CA VAL A 318 -23.32 3.61 11.41
C VAL A 318 -23.23 4.46 12.66
N GLU A 319 -24.14 4.26 13.62
CA GLU A 319 -24.06 4.92 14.92
C GLU A 319 -23.04 4.19 15.84
N PRO A 320 -22.21 4.93 16.60
CA PRO A 320 -22.08 6.39 16.58
C PRO A 320 -21.40 6.87 15.29
N LYS A 321 -21.93 7.94 14.67
CA LYS A 321 -21.35 8.52 13.44
C LYS A 321 -19.93 9.00 13.69
N THR A 322 -18.97 8.43 12.96
CA THR A 322 -17.55 8.76 13.10
C THR A 322 -16.84 8.87 11.76
N MET A 323 -15.80 9.70 11.73
CA MET A 323 -14.81 9.75 10.66
C MET A 323 -13.51 9.13 11.16
N ARG A 324 -12.97 8.18 10.41
CA ARG A 324 -11.71 7.50 10.72
C ARG A 324 -10.59 8.19 9.95
N VAL A 325 -9.68 8.86 10.65
CA VAL A 325 -8.55 9.60 10.05
C VAL A 325 -7.24 8.86 10.33
N TYR A 326 -6.54 8.48 9.28
CA TYR A 326 -5.25 7.82 9.37
C TYR A 326 -4.10 8.83 9.45
N LEU A 327 -3.13 8.55 10.33
CA LEU A 327 -1.99 9.40 10.63
C LEU A 327 -0.74 8.54 10.75
N LEU A 328 0.40 9.10 10.35
CA LEU A 328 1.71 8.51 10.58
C LEU A 328 2.55 9.44 11.44
N ASN A 329 3.29 8.89 12.39
CA ASN A 329 4.35 9.61 13.08
C ASN A 329 5.70 9.06 12.63
N LEU A 330 6.44 9.84 11.85
CA LEU A 330 7.81 9.51 11.42
C LEU A 330 8.86 9.80 12.50
N GLY A 331 8.46 10.50 13.55
CA GLY A 331 9.31 10.97 14.65
C GLY A 331 9.86 9.86 15.54
N GLU A 332 10.98 10.15 16.20
CA GLU A 332 11.61 9.36 17.27
C GLU A 332 10.96 9.53 18.64
N THR A 333 9.93 10.37 18.71
CA THR A 333 9.21 10.72 19.92
C THR A 333 7.71 10.67 19.67
N ASP A 334 6.96 10.31 20.71
CA ASP A 334 5.51 10.22 20.61
C ASP A 334 4.91 11.62 20.39
N ALA A 335 3.93 11.71 19.48
CA ALA A 335 3.08 12.89 19.40
C ALA A 335 2.00 12.77 20.48
N LYS A 336 1.72 13.87 21.19
CA LYS A 336 0.74 13.91 22.27
C LYS A 336 -0.33 14.95 21.99
N ASP A 337 -1.53 14.68 22.47
CA ASP A 337 -2.67 15.61 22.45
C ASP A 337 -2.93 16.19 21.05
N VAL A 338 -2.91 15.31 20.04
CA VAL A 338 -3.11 15.67 18.64
C VAL A 338 -4.61 15.87 18.41
N ARG A 339 -5.03 17.11 18.23
CA ARG A 339 -6.41 17.43 17.90
C ARG A 339 -6.62 17.50 16.39
N LEU A 340 -7.70 16.90 15.94
CA LEU A 340 -8.03 16.74 14.53
C LEU A 340 -9.42 17.28 14.27
N ARG A 341 -9.59 18.03 13.19
CA ARG A 341 -10.90 18.48 12.72
C ARG A 341 -11.04 18.22 11.23
N LEU A 342 -12.21 17.74 10.84
CA LEU A 342 -12.61 17.67 9.44
C LEU A 342 -13.63 18.76 9.15
N ARG A 343 -13.38 19.48 8.07
CA ARG A 343 -14.25 20.57 7.59
C ARG A 343 -14.82 20.28 6.24
N ASN A 344 -16.04 20.78 6.02
CA ASN A 344 -16.57 20.92 4.68
C ASN A 344 -15.62 21.82 3.87
N PRO A 345 -15.46 21.60 2.55
CA PRO A 345 -14.74 22.53 1.69
C PRO A 345 -15.26 23.97 1.87
N LYS A 346 -14.40 24.98 1.76
CA LYS A 346 -14.79 26.39 1.97
C LYS A 346 -15.97 26.81 1.11
N GLU A 347 -16.00 26.37 -0.14
CA GLU A 347 -17.09 26.60 -1.09
C GLU A 347 -18.42 25.89 -0.71
N LYS A 348 -18.39 25.02 0.30
CA LYS A 348 -19.54 24.27 0.84
C LYS A 348 -19.84 24.61 2.30
N GLY A 349 -19.34 25.74 2.80
CA GLY A 349 -19.62 26.27 4.14
C GLY A 349 -18.41 26.34 5.07
N GLY A 350 -17.38 25.49 4.88
CA GLY A 350 -16.16 25.54 5.72
C GLY A 350 -16.34 25.07 7.18
N ASP A 351 -17.55 24.63 7.55
CA ASP A 351 -17.86 24.24 8.93
C ASP A 351 -17.16 22.95 9.33
N VAL A 352 -16.76 22.87 10.60
CA VAL A 352 -16.29 21.62 11.23
C VAL A 352 -17.49 20.68 11.35
N PHE A 353 -17.37 19.48 10.79
CA PHE A 353 -18.40 18.46 10.92
C PHE A 353 -17.95 17.24 11.74
N ALA A 354 -16.65 17.04 11.93
CA ALA A 354 -16.11 16.02 12.82
C ALA A 354 -14.86 16.51 13.55
N GLU A 355 -14.74 16.18 14.82
CA GLU A 355 -13.61 16.60 15.67
C GLU A 355 -13.29 15.54 16.71
N GLY A 356 -12.00 15.39 17.03
CA GLY A 356 -11.55 14.49 18.09
C GLY A 356 -10.11 14.76 18.47
N MET A 357 -9.65 14.04 19.49
CA MET A 357 -8.28 14.12 20.00
C MET A 357 -7.68 12.73 20.09
N VAL A 358 -6.44 12.59 19.62
CA VAL A 358 -5.62 11.41 19.83
C VAL A 358 -4.61 11.73 20.92
N SER A 359 -4.78 11.10 22.09
CA SER A 359 -3.94 11.38 23.26
C SER A 359 -2.46 11.09 22.99
N VAL A 360 -2.16 9.98 22.30
CA VAL A 360 -0.79 9.57 21.96
C VAL A 360 -0.77 8.91 20.59
N ILE A 361 0.12 9.38 19.71
CA ILE A 361 0.54 8.65 18.51
C ILE A 361 2.00 8.23 18.75
N PRO A 362 2.26 6.94 18.99
CA PRO A 362 3.61 6.47 19.30
C PRO A 362 4.62 6.86 18.22
N LYS A 363 5.88 7.02 18.61
CA LYS A 363 7.00 7.22 17.68
C LYS A 363 7.05 6.13 16.61
N ARG A 364 7.39 6.49 15.38
CA ARG A 364 7.52 5.56 14.23
C ARG A 364 6.31 4.62 14.09
N TYR A 365 5.11 5.16 14.25
CA TYR A 365 3.89 4.36 14.32
C TYR A 365 2.76 5.01 13.51
N GLU A 366 1.78 4.18 13.15
CA GLU A 366 0.52 4.64 12.57
C GLU A 366 -0.56 4.77 13.64
N ALA A 367 -1.52 5.66 13.41
CA ALA A 367 -2.73 5.74 14.24
C ALA A 367 -3.94 6.01 13.36
N VAL A 368 -5.08 5.46 13.77
CA VAL A 368 -6.39 5.78 13.19
C VAL A 368 -7.23 6.45 14.27
N ALA A 369 -7.50 7.73 14.08
CA ALA A 369 -8.36 8.51 14.96
C ALA A 369 -9.82 8.31 14.57
N ALA A 370 -10.67 7.92 15.51
CA ALA A 370 -12.12 7.92 15.32
C ALA A 370 -12.69 9.25 15.83
N LEU A 371 -13.06 10.15 14.91
CA LEU A 371 -13.59 11.48 15.20
C LEU A 371 -15.13 11.44 15.21
N PRO A 372 -15.79 11.74 16.34
CA PRO A 372 -17.24 11.94 16.37
C PRO A 372 -17.69 12.98 15.34
N VAL A 373 -18.78 12.68 14.61
CA VAL A 373 -19.46 13.67 13.77
C VAL A 373 -20.33 14.55 14.67
N ILE A 374 -20.07 15.86 14.66
CA ILE A 374 -20.68 16.85 15.57
C ILE A 374 -21.54 17.90 14.86
N GLY A 375 -21.57 17.89 13.53
CA GLY A 375 -22.29 18.87 12.72
C GLY A 375 -22.98 18.24 11.51
N GLU A 376 -23.53 19.09 10.64
CA GLU A 376 -24.10 18.63 9.37
C GLU A 376 -23.03 17.98 8.49
N TRP A 377 -23.06 16.66 8.45
CA TRP A 377 -22.33 15.88 7.47
C TRP A 377 -23.19 15.72 6.22
N LYS A 378 -22.64 16.12 5.08
CA LYS A 378 -23.14 15.76 3.76
C LYS A 378 -22.11 14.80 3.15
N VAL A 379 -22.57 13.82 2.38
CA VAL A 379 -21.71 12.81 1.73
C VAL A 379 -20.83 13.50 0.68
N TRP A 380 -19.75 14.12 1.13
CA TRP A 380 -18.74 14.69 0.26
C TRP A 380 -17.64 13.65 0.06
N LYS A 381 -17.12 13.54 -1.17
CA LYS A 381 -15.88 12.78 -1.44
C LYS A 381 -14.62 13.59 -1.11
N THR A 382 -14.77 14.81 -0.60
CA THR A 382 -13.68 15.76 -0.32
C THR A 382 -13.99 16.56 0.94
N TRP A 383 -12.97 16.75 1.77
CA TRP A 383 -13.00 17.54 3.01
C TRP A 383 -11.61 18.10 3.29
N GLU A 384 -11.54 19.11 4.16
CA GLU A 384 -10.27 19.65 4.65
C GLU A 384 -9.93 19.00 6.01
N LEU A 385 -8.66 18.64 6.20
CA LEU A 385 -8.13 18.13 7.46
C LEU A 385 -7.33 19.22 8.19
N GLU A 386 -7.73 19.57 9.40
CA GLU A 386 -6.95 20.39 10.33
C GLU A 386 -6.28 19.51 11.39
N VAL A 387 -5.03 19.83 11.69
CA VAL A 387 -4.23 19.13 12.70
C VAL A 387 -3.61 20.16 13.63
N GLU A 388 -4.07 20.18 14.88
CA GLU A 388 -3.48 20.95 15.97
C GLU A 388 -2.63 20.00 16.82
N ALA A 389 -1.31 20.06 16.65
CA ALA A 389 -0.37 19.16 17.33
C ALA A 389 0.82 19.97 17.87
N LYS A 390 0.70 20.48 19.10
CA LYS A 390 1.73 21.35 19.69
C LYS A 390 3.07 20.62 19.81
N GLY A 391 4.13 21.24 19.28
CA GLY A 391 5.47 20.66 19.32
C GLY A 391 5.73 19.57 18.27
N CYS A 392 4.75 19.26 17.43
CA CYS A 392 4.91 18.36 16.29
C CYS A 392 5.19 19.17 15.02
N GLU A 393 5.99 18.59 14.12
CA GLU A 393 5.99 18.98 12.72
C GLU A 393 4.82 18.29 12.03
N VAL A 394 4.09 18.99 11.17
CA VAL A 394 2.93 18.43 10.45
C VAL A 394 3.14 18.56 8.95
N LEU A 395 3.29 17.43 8.28
CA LEU A 395 3.42 17.28 6.85
C LEU A 395 2.06 16.84 6.29
N LYS A 396 1.37 17.77 5.62
CA LYS A 396 0.06 17.53 5.02
C LYS A 396 0.20 17.34 3.51
N PHE A 397 -0.23 16.19 3.02
CA PHE A 397 -0.25 15.88 1.60
C PHE A 397 -1.68 15.82 1.05
N ALA A 398 -1.86 16.20 -0.21
CA ALA A 398 -3.09 16.05 -0.96
C ALA A 398 -2.74 15.88 -2.44
N PHE A 399 -3.65 15.32 -3.24
CA PHE A 399 -3.43 15.32 -4.67
C PHE A 399 -3.46 16.75 -5.21
N ALA A 400 -2.49 17.06 -6.06
CA ALA A 400 -2.48 18.33 -6.77
C ALA A 400 -3.73 18.40 -7.66
N LYS A 401 -4.46 19.53 -7.58
CA LYS A 401 -5.57 19.83 -8.49
C LYS A 401 -5.05 20.21 -9.86
#